data_AF-A0A2P2KZJ1-F1
#
_entry.id   AF-A0A2P2KZJ1-F1
#
_cell.length_a   1.000
_cell.length_b   1.000
_cell.length_c   1.000
_cell.angle_alpha   90.00
_cell.angle_beta   90.00
_cell.angle_gamma   90.00
#
_symmetry.space_group_name_H-M   'P 1'
#
loop_
_entity.id
_entity.type
_entity.pdbx_description
1 polymer ?
#
loop_
_entity_poly.entity_id
_entity_poly.type
_entity_poly.pdbx_seq_one_letter_code
_entity_poly.pdbx_strand_id
1 'polypeptide(L)'
;METMRVMGDEICYRAKEYLAIFKLFATRADLYRTVYMHPKVKAIELMVVDALLKANDYLQISSYIQDPSEYWKLDDTVIKTIETAPDEELRESRELILRVRRRNLYQFCNEYAVPKENLDNFKDVTPQDIVCSQKNAGVLLKEEDVAVSNVRIDLTRGRHNPLESINFFKDYESNEKFPIPEDRISHLLPASYQDMIVRVYSKKPELVAAVSEAFENFQLKTYGIKAQVHGTPVKKIRRT
;
A
#
# COMPACT_ATOMS: atom_id res chain seq x y z
N MET A 1 -11.57 -14.22 26.61
CA MET A 1 -11.87 -12.93 27.28
C MET A 1 -11.43 -12.90 28.75
N GLU A 2 -10.83 -13.97 29.29
CA GLU A 2 -10.48 -14.02 30.72
C GLU A 2 -9.26 -13.16 31.08
N THR A 3 -8.44 -12.70 30.13
CA THR A 3 -7.11 -12.09 30.40
C THR A 3 -7.07 -10.55 30.43
N MET A 4 -8.23 -9.88 30.50
CA MET A 4 -8.34 -8.41 30.48
C MET A 4 -9.17 -7.87 31.64
N ARG A 5 -8.89 -6.63 32.08
CA ARG A 5 -9.61 -5.91 33.16
C ARG A 5 -9.64 -4.41 32.86
N VAL A 6 -10.69 -3.72 33.30
CA VAL A 6 -10.72 -2.25 33.29
C VAL A 6 -10.06 -1.71 34.56
N MET A 7 -9.06 -0.84 34.41
CA MET A 7 -8.33 -0.22 35.52
C MET A 7 -8.08 1.27 35.23
N GLY A 8 -8.71 2.15 36.02
CA GLY A 8 -8.63 3.61 35.81
C GLY A 8 -9.03 4.00 34.39
N ASP A 9 -10.26 3.63 34.01
CA ASP A 9 -10.90 3.91 32.70
C ASP A 9 -10.17 3.39 31.46
N GLU A 10 -9.22 2.47 31.62
CA GLU A 10 -8.49 1.84 30.51
C GLU A 10 -8.62 0.32 30.55
N ILE A 11 -8.70 -0.30 29.37
CA ILE A 11 -8.59 -1.76 29.22
C ILE A 11 -7.12 -2.14 29.40
N CYS A 12 -6.85 -2.94 30.42
CA CYS A 12 -5.52 -3.47 30.72
C CYS A 12 -5.49 -4.99 30.51
N TYR A 13 -4.31 -5.52 30.20
CA TYR A 13 -4.11 -6.95 29.95
C TYR A 13 -3.16 -7.57 30.96
N ARG A 14 -3.28 -8.88 31.19
CA ARG A 14 -2.29 -9.57 32.02
C ARG A 14 -0.92 -9.52 31.35
N ALA A 15 0.13 -9.16 32.10
CA ALA A 15 1.47 -8.92 31.56
C ALA A 15 2.04 -10.10 30.75
N LYS A 16 1.70 -11.35 31.12
CA LYS A 16 2.13 -12.56 30.40
C LYS A 16 1.62 -12.63 28.94
N GLU A 17 0.58 -11.85 28.60
CA GLU A 17 -0.05 -11.84 27.28
C GLU A 17 0.61 -10.86 26.30
N TYR A 18 1.66 -10.13 26.69
CA TYR A 18 2.26 -9.09 25.84
C TYR A 18 2.71 -9.61 24.46
N LEU A 19 3.20 -10.86 24.38
CA LEU A 19 3.57 -11.49 23.10
C LEU A 19 2.34 -11.82 22.24
N ALA A 20 1.23 -12.23 22.85
CA ALA A 20 -0.01 -12.48 22.13
C ALA A 20 -0.57 -11.18 21.54
N ILE A 21 -0.52 -10.09 22.31
CA ILE A 21 -0.89 -8.75 21.85
C ILE A 21 0.05 -8.26 20.75
N PHE A 22 1.36 -8.44 20.90
CA PHE A 22 2.31 -8.11 19.83
C PHE A 22 2.00 -8.90 18.55
N LYS A 23 1.71 -10.20 18.69
CA LYS A 23 1.36 -11.08 17.57
C LYS A 23 0.12 -10.59 16.81
N LEU A 24 -0.86 -9.97 17.48
CA LEU A 24 -2.01 -9.35 16.82
C LEU A 24 -1.55 -8.28 15.82
N PHE A 25 -0.69 -7.34 16.25
CA PHE A 25 -0.17 -6.29 15.38
C PHE A 25 0.72 -6.84 14.27
N ALA A 26 1.59 -7.80 14.58
CA ALA A 26 2.43 -8.47 13.59
C ALA A 26 1.60 -9.21 12.53
N THR A 27 0.53 -9.89 12.94
CA THR A 27 -0.39 -10.60 12.04
C THR A 27 -1.13 -9.61 11.15
N ARG A 28 -1.58 -8.46 11.69
CA ARG A 28 -2.14 -7.38 10.85
C ARG A 28 -1.14 -6.93 9.79
N ALA A 29 0.09 -6.61 10.19
CA ALA A 29 1.12 -6.15 9.26
C ALA A 29 1.43 -7.21 8.18
N ASP A 30 1.43 -8.49 8.54
CA ASP A 30 1.61 -9.60 7.60
C ASP A 30 0.45 -9.69 6.59
N LEU A 31 -0.81 -9.57 7.04
CA LEU A 31 -1.97 -9.52 6.15
C LEU A 31 -1.92 -8.33 5.18
N TYR A 32 -1.46 -7.16 5.65
CA TYR A 32 -1.23 -6.01 4.77
C TYR A 32 -0.18 -6.32 3.69
N ARG A 33 0.92 -6.95 4.08
CA ARG A 33 2.02 -7.29 3.17
C ARG A 33 1.63 -8.35 2.14
N THR A 34 0.92 -9.39 2.57
CA THR A 34 0.67 -10.59 1.76
C THR A 34 -0.65 -10.57 1.01
N VAL A 35 -1.69 -9.94 1.59
CA VAL A 35 -3.06 -9.97 1.05
C VAL A 35 -3.50 -8.59 0.59
N TYR A 36 -3.65 -7.63 1.52
CA TYR A 36 -4.35 -6.37 1.22
C TYR A 36 -3.57 -5.51 0.23
N MET A 37 -2.25 -5.44 0.38
CA MET A 37 -1.39 -4.66 -0.52
C MET A 37 -0.69 -5.57 -1.53
N HIS A 38 -1.25 -6.73 -1.88
CA HIS A 38 -0.61 -7.62 -2.85
C HIS A 38 -0.43 -6.92 -4.22
N PRO A 39 0.73 -7.05 -4.91
CA PRO A 39 1.01 -6.28 -6.13
C PRO A 39 -0.03 -6.41 -7.24
N LYS A 40 -0.59 -7.61 -7.46
CA LYS A 40 -1.66 -7.79 -8.45
C LYS A 40 -2.99 -7.17 -8.03
N VAL A 41 -3.28 -7.12 -6.72
CA VAL A 41 -4.48 -6.48 -6.20
C VAL A 41 -4.35 -4.97 -6.39
N LYS A 42 -3.20 -4.40 -6.03
CA LYS A 42 -2.90 -2.99 -6.28
C LYS A 42 -2.93 -2.60 -7.76
N ALA A 43 -2.45 -3.45 -8.67
CA ALA A 43 -2.60 -3.18 -10.10
C ALA A 43 -4.08 -3.04 -10.53
N ILE A 44 -4.98 -3.87 -9.99
CA ILE A 44 -6.42 -3.79 -10.27
C ILE A 44 -7.01 -2.54 -9.65
N GLU A 45 -6.72 -2.27 -8.38
CA GLU A 45 -7.21 -1.06 -7.69
C GLU A 45 -6.79 0.21 -8.42
N LEU A 46 -5.54 0.33 -8.85
CA LEU A 46 -5.06 1.48 -9.63
C LEU A 46 -5.84 1.64 -10.94
N MET A 47 -6.14 0.54 -11.65
CA MET A 47 -6.95 0.59 -12.87
C MET A 47 -8.40 1.00 -12.59
N VAL A 48 -8.97 0.53 -11.48
CA VAL A 48 -10.33 0.90 -11.06
C VAL A 48 -10.38 2.38 -10.69
N VAL A 49 -9.39 2.88 -9.94
CA VAL A 49 -9.28 4.31 -9.62
C VAL A 49 -9.17 5.15 -10.89
N ASP A 50 -8.32 4.77 -11.85
CA ASP A 50 -8.20 5.48 -13.13
C ASP A 50 -9.54 5.48 -13.91
N ALA A 51 -10.29 4.37 -13.87
CA ALA A 51 -11.61 4.30 -14.49
C ALA A 51 -12.64 5.19 -13.80
N LEU A 52 -12.64 5.22 -12.45
CA LEU A 52 -13.55 6.07 -11.66
C LEU A 52 -13.22 7.56 -11.86
N LEU A 53 -11.94 7.94 -11.89
CA LEU A 53 -11.50 9.31 -12.16
C LEU A 53 -11.98 9.78 -13.54
N LYS A 54 -11.81 8.95 -14.57
CA LYS A 54 -12.28 9.25 -15.93
C LYS A 54 -13.80 9.32 -16.04
N ALA A 55 -14.52 8.54 -15.24
CA ALA A 55 -15.98 8.55 -15.22
C ALA A 55 -16.55 9.73 -14.40
N ASN A 56 -15.74 10.35 -13.54
CA ASN A 56 -16.20 11.32 -12.56
C ASN A 56 -16.77 12.60 -13.20
N ASP A 57 -16.21 13.06 -14.32
CA ASP A 57 -16.70 14.27 -15.01
C ASP A 57 -18.14 14.09 -15.52
N TYR A 58 -18.54 12.85 -15.84
CA TYR A 58 -19.89 12.53 -16.29
C TYR A 58 -20.80 12.07 -15.14
N LEU A 59 -20.35 11.10 -14.32
CA LEU A 59 -21.15 10.51 -13.24
C LEU A 59 -21.14 11.31 -11.94
N GLN A 60 -20.25 12.29 -11.80
CA GLN A 60 -20.11 13.16 -10.62
C GLN A 60 -19.98 12.37 -9.30
N ILE A 61 -19.28 11.22 -9.35
CA ILE A 61 -19.15 10.25 -8.24
C ILE A 61 -18.66 10.95 -6.97
N SER A 62 -17.67 11.83 -7.08
CA SER A 62 -17.09 12.56 -5.95
C SER A 62 -18.07 13.50 -5.25
N SER A 63 -19.15 13.93 -5.93
CA SER A 63 -20.15 14.81 -5.33
C SER A 63 -21.03 14.09 -4.31
N TYR A 64 -21.17 12.76 -4.42
CA TYR A 64 -22.10 11.97 -3.61
C TYR A 64 -21.70 11.96 -2.13
N ILE A 65 -20.40 12.13 -1.83
CA ILE A 65 -19.91 12.16 -0.44
C ILE A 65 -20.37 13.39 0.35
N GLN A 66 -20.89 14.42 -0.34
CA GLN A 66 -21.33 15.67 0.29
C GLN A 66 -22.77 15.57 0.83
N ASP A 67 -23.55 14.58 0.39
CA ASP A 67 -24.92 14.36 0.84
C ASP A 67 -25.11 12.89 1.25
N PRO A 68 -25.39 12.61 2.54
CA PRO A 68 -25.71 11.26 3.00
C PRO A 68 -26.83 10.58 2.21
N SER A 69 -27.79 11.34 1.66
CA SER A 69 -28.92 10.85 0.88
C SER A 69 -28.51 10.34 -0.52
N GLU A 70 -27.36 10.75 -1.02
CA GLU A 70 -26.73 10.23 -2.23
C GLU A 70 -25.62 9.23 -1.92
N TYR A 71 -24.83 9.46 -0.86
CA TYR A 71 -23.71 8.59 -0.48
C TYR A 71 -24.12 7.15 -0.22
N TRP A 72 -25.28 6.90 0.41
CA TRP A 72 -25.73 5.52 0.69
C TRP A 72 -26.00 4.70 -0.59
N LYS A 73 -26.22 5.36 -1.72
CA LYS A 73 -26.43 4.71 -3.04
C LYS A 73 -25.10 4.36 -3.71
N LEU A 74 -23.97 4.89 -3.20
CA LEU A 74 -22.66 4.62 -3.76
C LEU A 74 -22.13 3.28 -3.24
N ASP A 75 -22.18 2.28 -4.10
CA ASP A 75 -21.63 0.95 -3.85
C ASP A 75 -20.90 0.42 -5.10
N ASP A 76 -20.49 -0.85 -5.07
CA ASP A 76 -19.75 -1.50 -6.17
C ASP A 76 -20.53 -1.54 -7.50
N THR A 77 -21.85 -1.26 -7.49
CA THR A 77 -22.64 -1.18 -8.73
C THR A 77 -22.16 -0.06 -9.65
N VAL A 78 -21.43 0.95 -9.15
CA VAL A 78 -20.79 1.99 -9.96
C VAL A 78 -19.92 1.40 -11.08
N ILE A 79 -19.23 0.29 -10.80
CA ILE A 79 -18.42 -0.41 -11.81
C ILE A 79 -19.31 -0.99 -12.90
N LYS A 80 -20.48 -1.53 -12.53
CA LYS A 80 -21.44 -2.07 -13.48
C LYS A 80 -22.11 -0.98 -14.31
N THR A 81 -22.39 0.17 -13.70
CA THR A 81 -22.91 1.36 -14.38
C THR A 81 -21.96 1.81 -15.48
N ILE A 82 -20.66 1.99 -15.18
CA ILE A 82 -19.66 2.37 -16.19
C ILE A 82 -19.53 1.29 -17.29
N GLU A 83 -19.61 0.01 -16.92
CA GLU A 83 -19.48 -1.11 -17.85
C GLU A 83 -20.64 -1.18 -18.87
N THR A 84 -21.84 -0.73 -18.51
CA THR A 84 -23.08 -0.95 -19.28
C THR A 84 -23.72 0.31 -19.87
N ALA A 85 -23.45 1.48 -19.29
CA ALA A 85 -23.91 2.76 -19.83
C ALA A 85 -23.42 2.91 -21.29
N PRO A 86 -24.25 3.38 -22.24
CA PRO A 86 -23.86 3.53 -23.64
C PRO A 86 -23.06 4.81 -23.93
N ASP A 87 -23.04 5.76 -22.98
CA ASP A 87 -22.49 7.11 -23.13
C ASP A 87 -21.01 7.11 -23.55
N GLU A 88 -20.66 7.97 -24.51
CA GLU A 88 -19.29 8.05 -25.07
C GLU A 88 -18.31 8.68 -24.08
N GLU A 89 -18.81 9.54 -23.19
CA GLU A 89 -18.08 10.14 -22.07
C GLU A 89 -17.50 9.05 -21.14
N LEU A 90 -18.12 7.87 -21.10
CA LEU A 90 -17.67 6.72 -20.30
C LEU A 90 -16.79 5.73 -21.06
N ARG A 91 -16.48 5.98 -22.34
CA ARG A 91 -15.75 5.03 -23.20
C ARG A 91 -14.41 4.63 -22.61
N GLU A 92 -13.58 5.59 -22.18
CA GLU A 92 -12.25 5.29 -21.65
C GLU A 92 -12.31 4.52 -20.32
N SER A 93 -13.26 4.87 -19.45
CA SER A 93 -13.49 4.16 -18.18
C SER A 93 -13.97 2.73 -18.43
N ARG A 94 -14.88 2.55 -19.40
CA ARG A 94 -15.37 1.23 -19.83
C ARG A 94 -14.23 0.37 -20.39
N GLU A 95 -13.34 0.93 -21.20
CA GLU A 95 -12.15 0.23 -21.72
C GLU A 95 -11.22 -0.25 -20.60
N LEU A 96 -10.98 0.55 -19.56
CA LEU A 96 -10.19 0.14 -18.39
C LEU A 96 -10.83 -1.01 -17.62
N ILE A 97 -12.14 -0.94 -17.37
CA ILE A 97 -12.87 -2.04 -16.70
C ILE A 97 -12.84 -3.32 -17.55
N LEU A 98 -13.04 -3.21 -18.87
CA LEU A 98 -12.93 -4.35 -19.78
C LEU A 98 -11.54 -4.99 -19.75
N ARG A 99 -10.47 -4.18 -19.66
CA ARG A 99 -9.11 -4.70 -19.46
C ARG A 99 -8.98 -5.48 -18.16
N VAL A 100 -9.54 -4.99 -17.05
CA VAL A 100 -9.56 -5.71 -15.76
C VAL A 100 -10.27 -7.05 -15.91
N ARG A 101 -11.46 -7.08 -16.54
CA ARG A 101 -12.23 -8.32 -16.80
C ARG A 101 -11.45 -9.33 -17.63
N ARG A 102 -10.73 -8.88 -18.65
CA ARG A 102 -9.87 -9.71 -19.52
C ARG A 102 -8.50 -10.03 -18.92
N ARG A 103 -8.25 -9.62 -17.67
CA ARG A 103 -6.96 -9.77 -16.99
C ARG A 103 -5.77 -9.11 -17.71
N ASN A 104 -6.05 -8.11 -18.56
CA ASN A 104 -5.05 -7.25 -19.19
C ASN A 104 -4.66 -6.10 -18.24
N LEU A 105 -4.03 -6.47 -17.13
CA LEU A 105 -3.74 -5.56 -16.01
C LEU A 105 -2.53 -4.65 -16.27
N TYR A 106 -2.36 -3.63 -15.44
CA TYR A 106 -1.07 -2.96 -15.30
C TYR A 106 0.01 -3.96 -14.86
N GLN A 107 1.18 -3.84 -15.46
CA GLN A 107 2.26 -4.80 -15.31
C GLN A 107 3.17 -4.37 -14.18
N PHE A 108 3.24 -5.17 -13.12
CA PHE A 108 4.20 -4.95 -12.04
C PHE A 108 5.63 -5.05 -12.57
N CYS A 109 6.36 -3.93 -12.46
CA CYS A 109 7.76 -3.82 -12.83
C CYS A 109 8.63 -4.31 -11.67
N ASN A 110 8.69 -3.54 -10.58
CA ASN A 110 9.43 -3.91 -9.38
C ASN A 110 8.97 -3.12 -8.14
N GLU A 111 9.54 -3.45 -6.99
CA GLU A 111 9.37 -2.76 -5.71
C GLU A 111 10.68 -2.64 -4.93
N TYR A 112 10.76 -1.66 -4.03
CA TYR A 112 11.79 -1.62 -3.00
C TYR A 112 11.20 -1.18 -1.66
N ALA A 113 11.84 -1.61 -0.57
CA ALA A 113 11.59 -1.06 0.76
C ALA A 113 12.54 0.13 0.98
N VAL A 114 11.99 1.28 1.36
CA VAL A 114 12.78 2.48 1.63
C VAL A 114 13.77 2.17 2.76
N PRO A 115 15.07 2.45 2.59
CA PRO A 115 16.07 2.22 3.63
C PRO A 115 15.69 2.93 4.94
N LYS A 116 15.99 2.29 6.08
CA LYS A 116 15.54 2.73 7.41
C LYS A 116 15.99 4.17 7.71
N GLU A 117 17.22 4.49 7.35
CA GLU A 117 17.87 5.80 7.50
C GLU A 117 17.22 6.91 6.66
N ASN A 118 16.46 6.57 5.62
CA ASN A 118 15.79 7.53 4.75
C ASN A 118 14.31 7.72 5.08
N LEU A 119 13.74 6.94 6.00
CA LEU A 119 12.31 6.98 6.30
C LEU A 119 11.86 8.38 6.78
N ASP A 120 12.66 9.08 7.59
CA ASP A 120 12.32 10.41 8.13
C ASP A 120 12.07 11.47 7.04
N ASN A 121 12.88 11.43 5.98
CA ASN A 121 12.83 12.42 4.91
C ASN A 121 12.18 11.87 3.63
N PHE A 122 11.50 10.73 3.73
CA PHE A 122 10.85 10.10 2.59
C PHE A 122 9.71 10.98 2.08
N LYS A 123 9.72 11.21 0.76
CA LYS A 123 8.61 11.81 0.02
C LYS A 123 8.03 10.75 -0.90
N ASP A 124 6.72 10.76 -1.05
CA ASP A 124 6.02 9.83 -1.94
C ASP A 124 6.59 9.94 -3.36
N VAL A 125 6.96 8.79 -3.92
CA VAL A 125 7.48 8.71 -5.27
C VAL A 125 6.32 8.88 -6.24
N THR A 126 6.54 9.72 -7.26
CA THR A 126 5.55 10.05 -8.27
C THR A 126 5.89 9.41 -9.63
N PRO A 127 4.93 9.28 -10.56
CA PRO A 127 5.23 8.90 -11.94
C PRO A 127 6.30 9.80 -12.59
N GLN A 128 6.28 11.09 -12.28
CA GLN A 128 7.25 12.07 -12.78
C GLN A 128 8.68 11.74 -12.36
N ASP A 129 8.90 11.37 -11.09
CA ASP A 129 10.22 10.99 -10.57
C ASP A 129 10.82 9.79 -11.36
N ILE A 130 9.96 8.86 -11.76
CA ILE A 130 10.34 7.69 -12.56
C ILE A 130 10.70 8.11 -13.97
N VAL A 131 9.83 8.89 -14.64
CA VAL A 131 10.06 9.35 -16.01
C VAL A 131 11.32 10.21 -16.12
N CYS A 132 11.56 11.12 -15.17
CA CYS A 132 12.78 11.94 -15.11
C CYS A 132 14.06 11.12 -14.80
N SER A 133 13.91 9.86 -14.40
CA SER A 133 15.01 8.94 -14.15
C SER A 133 15.33 8.03 -15.34
N GLN A 134 14.58 8.14 -16.44
CA GLN A 134 14.87 7.44 -17.68
C GLN A 134 16.21 7.91 -18.30
N LYS A 135 16.98 6.97 -18.85
CA LYS A 135 18.14 7.24 -19.73
C LYS A 135 17.67 7.28 -21.18
N ASN A 136 18.37 8.01 -22.06
CA ASN A 136 18.05 8.09 -23.49
C ASN A 136 18.09 6.69 -24.15
N ALA A 137 16.97 5.97 -24.10
CA ALA A 137 16.84 4.58 -24.49
C ALA A 137 15.58 4.39 -25.34
N GLY A 138 15.63 4.88 -26.58
CA GLY A 138 14.74 4.51 -27.70
C GLY A 138 13.25 4.92 -27.62
N VAL A 139 12.60 4.76 -26.47
CA VAL A 139 11.18 5.04 -26.25
C VAL A 139 11.06 6.14 -25.20
N LEU A 140 10.28 7.18 -25.44
CA LEU A 140 10.06 8.25 -24.47
C LEU A 140 8.90 7.87 -23.53
N LEU A 141 9.18 7.67 -22.23
CA LEU A 141 8.14 7.44 -21.23
C LEU A 141 7.40 8.75 -20.92
N LYS A 142 6.10 8.65 -20.73
CA LYS A 142 5.28 9.73 -20.17
C LYS A 142 4.73 9.33 -18.81
N GLU A 143 4.29 10.31 -18.02
CA GLU A 143 3.67 10.06 -16.72
C GLU A 143 2.43 9.17 -16.83
N GLU A 144 1.66 9.33 -17.91
CA GLU A 144 0.49 8.51 -18.23
C GLU A 144 0.80 7.02 -18.46
N ASP A 145 2.07 6.67 -18.71
CA ASP A 145 2.49 5.29 -18.93
C ASP A 145 2.84 4.55 -17.62
N VAL A 146 2.98 5.28 -16.51
CA VAL A 146 3.50 4.77 -15.24
C VAL A 146 2.45 4.90 -14.14
N ALA A 147 2.33 3.88 -13.29
CA ALA A 147 1.60 3.99 -12.03
C ALA A 147 2.54 3.68 -10.87
N VAL A 148 2.46 4.47 -9.80
CA VAL A 148 3.28 4.32 -8.59
C VAL A 148 2.37 4.08 -7.39
N SER A 149 2.78 3.18 -6.51
CA SER A 149 2.09 2.87 -5.25
C SER A 149 3.09 2.98 -4.10
N ASN A 150 2.92 3.99 -3.26
CA ASN A 150 3.63 4.16 -1.99
C ASN A 150 2.81 3.52 -0.87
N VAL A 151 3.34 2.46 -0.24
CA VAL A 151 2.61 1.64 0.74
C VAL A 151 3.31 1.70 2.08
N ARG A 152 2.63 2.26 3.08
CA ARG A 152 3.05 2.22 4.48
C ARG A 152 2.47 0.99 5.17
N ILE A 153 3.32 0.18 5.78
CA ILE A 153 2.90 -0.94 6.63
C ILE A 153 3.54 -0.73 8.00
N ASP A 154 2.73 -0.64 9.04
CA ASP A 154 3.21 -0.47 10.41
C ASP A 154 2.47 -1.39 11.39
N LEU A 155 2.95 -1.39 12.63
CA LEU A 155 2.28 -2.06 13.75
C LEU A 155 1.19 -1.17 14.39
N THR A 156 0.47 -0.37 13.59
CA THR A 156 -0.64 0.55 13.98
C THR A 156 -0.26 1.81 14.76
N ARG A 157 1.03 2.01 15.06
CA ARG A 157 1.52 3.18 15.78
C ARG A 157 2.68 3.87 15.08
N GLY A 158 2.64 3.89 13.73
CA GLY A 158 3.72 4.44 12.94
C GLY A 158 5.05 3.76 13.26
N ARG A 159 6.03 4.53 13.74
CA ARG A 159 7.38 4.03 14.05
C ARG A 159 7.57 3.60 15.50
N HIS A 160 6.54 3.69 16.32
CA HIS A 160 6.62 3.36 17.73
C HIS A 160 6.17 1.93 18.00
N ASN A 161 6.68 1.34 19.07
CA ASN A 161 6.21 0.06 19.54
C ASN A 161 4.72 0.20 19.96
N PRO A 162 3.81 -0.65 19.45
CA PRO A 162 2.41 -0.59 19.85
C PRO A 162 2.17 -0.93 21.33
N LEU A 163 3.09 -1.68 21.97
CA LEU A 163 2.95 -2.09 23.37
C LEU A 163 3.11 -0.91 24.34
N GLU A 164 3.82 0.14 23.96
CA GLU A 164 3.99 1.35 24.79
C GLU A 164 2.67 2.11 25.03
N SER A 165 1.67 1.92 24.17
CA SER A 165 0.32 2.49 24.36
C SER A 165 -0.63 1.56 25.12
N ILE A 166 -0.12 0.47 25.70
CA ILE A 166 -0.94 -0.56 26.34
C ILE A 166 -0.47 -0.73 27.79
N ASN A 167 -1.43 -0.68 28.69
CA ASN A 167 -1.20 -0.94 30.11
C ASN A 167 -1.47 -2.41 30.46
N PHE A 168 -0.65 -2.90 31.39
CA PHE A 168 -0.64 -4.28 31.84
C PHE A 168 -0.82 -4.36 33.35
N PHE A 169 -1.26 -5.51 33.83
CA PHE A 169 -1.29 -5.85 35.26
C PHE A 169 -0.69 -7.23 35.48
N LYS A 170 -0.19 -7.51 36.68
CA LYS A 170 0.50 -8.77 36.98
C LYS A 170 -0.46 -9.95 37.05
N ASP A 171 -1.38 -9.90 38.01
CA ASP A 171 -2.36 -10.93 38.35
C ASP A 171 -3.71 -10.26 38.71
N TYR A 172 -4.82 -11.01 38.76
CA TYR A 172 -6.16 -10.43 38.96
C TYR A 172 -6.34 -9.68 40.29
N GLU A 173 -5.53 -10.03 41.29
CA GLU A 173 -5.48 -9.39 42.61
C GLU A 173 -4.78 -8.02 42.56
N SER A 174 -4.05 -7.72 41.47
CA SER A 174 -3.34 -6.45 41.30
C SER A 174 -4.33 -5.31 41.03
N ASN A 175 -4.15 -4.21 41.75
CA ASN A 175 -4.91 -2.97 41.56
C ASN A 175 -4.09 -1.88 40.84
N GLU A 176 -2.87 -2.21 40.43
CA GLU A 176 -1.97 -1.31 39.72
C GLU A 176 -1.81 -1.73 38.26
N LYS A 177 -1.76 -0.74 37.37
CA LYS A 177 -1.45 -0.91 35.96
C LYS A 177 -0.09 -0.31 35.64
N PHE A 178 0.63 -0.91 34.70
CA PHE A 178 1.96 -0.47 34.30
C PHE A 178 2.21 -0.72 32.80
N PRO A 179 3.01 0.11 32.12
CA PRO A 179 3.52 -0.21 30.78
C PRO A 179 4.65 -1.25 30.87
N ILE A 180 4.88 -2.00 29.80
CA ILE A 180 6.07 -2.87 29.69
C ILE A 180 7.18 -2.09 28.96
N PRO A 181 8.33 -1.82 29.62
CA PRO A 181 9.48 -1.17 28.98
C PRO A 181 10.08 -1.98 27.81
N GLU A 182 10.65 -1.28 26.82
CA GLU A 182 11.26 -1.91 25.64
C GLU A 182 12.53 -2.72 25.95
N ASP A 183 13.23 -2.45 27.05
CA ASP A 183 14.35 -3.28 27.51
C ASP A 183 13.91 -4.62 28.13
N ARG A 184 12.61 -4.78 28.43
CA ARG A 184 12.03 -5.98 29.05
C ARG A 184 11.23 -6.85 28.09
N ILE A 185 11.10 -6.46 26.83
CA ILE A 185 10.47 -7.29 25.79
C ILE A 185 11.50 -8.23 25.15
N SER A 186 11.01 -9.20 24.37
CA SER A 186 11.88 -10.16 23.70
C SER A 186 12.77 -9.46 22.66
N HIS A 187 14.08 -9.73 22.69
CA HIS A 187 15.03 -9.25 21.66
C HIS A 187 14.80 -9.87 20.27
N LEU A 188 13.90 -10.86 20.15
CA LEU A 188 13.49 -11.42 18.85
C LEU A 188 12.35 -10.62 18.20
N LEU A 189 11.90 -9.54 18.84
CA LEU A 189 10.96 -8.58 18.26
C LEU A 189 11.68 -7.64 17.28
N PRO A 190 10.97 -7.05 16.30
CA PRO A 190 11.59 -6.27 15.25
C PRO A 190 12.18 -4.95 15.79
N ALA A 191 13.35 -4.57 15.26
CA ALA A 191 14.02 -3.30 15.57
C ALA A 191 13.44 -2.09 14.80
N SER A 192 12.40 -2.29 14.00
CA SER A 192 11.63 -1.26 13.30
C SER A 192 10.17 -1.66 13.27
N TYR A 193 9.27 -0.71 13.50
CA TYR A 193 7.82 -0.96 13.56
C TYR A 193 7.07 -0.46 12.32
N GLN A 194 7.80 0.05 11.32
CA GLN A 194 7.27 0.59 10.07
C GLN A 194 8.14 0.21 8.87
N ASP A 195 7.47 -0.12 7.78
CA ASP A 195 8.00 -0.21 6.43
C ASP A 195 7.32 0.82 5.51
N MET A 196 8.09 1.33 4.56
CA MET A 196 7.59 2.07 3.40
C MET A 196 8.02 1.33 2.14
N ILE A 197 7.07 0.88 1.35
CA ILE A 197 7.30 0.08 0.13
C ILE A 197 6.85 0.90 -1.07
N VAL A 198 7.75 1.14 -2.02
CA VAL A 198 7.43 1.79 -3.29
C VAL A 198 7.33 0.72 -4.37
N ARG A 199 6.20 0.70 -5.09
CA ARG A 199 5.96 -0.20 -6.22
C ARG A 199 5.70 0.59 -7.48
N VAL A 200 6.25 0.13 -8.59
CA VAL A 200 6.04 0.74 -9.90
C VAL A 200 5.43 -0.26 -10.86
N TYR A 201 4.46 0.21 -11.63
CA TYR A 201 3.75 -0.54 -12.66
C TYR A 201 3.84 0.20 -13.99
N SER A 202 3.97 -0.57 -15.07
CA SER A 202 3.74 -0.07 -16.41
C SER A 202 2.27 -0.23 -16.79
N LYS A 203 1.63 0.84 -17.27
CA LYS A 203 0.23 0.78 -17.76
C LYS A 203 0.12 0.04 -19.10
N LYS A 204 1.24 -0.07 -19.84
CA LYS A 204 1.38 -0.73 -21.15
C LYS A 204 2.41 -1.88 -21.10
N PRO A 205 2.09 -3.10 -21.56
CA PRO A 205 3.02 -4.23 -21.51
C PRO A 205 4.38 -4.00 -22.17
N GLU A 206 4.39 -3.33 -23.32
CA GLU A 206 5.58 -3.04 -24.13
C GLU A 206 6.56 -2.08 -23.45
N LEU A 207 6.10 -1.30 -22.47
CA LEU A 207 6.93 -0.33 -21.75
C LEU A 207 7.57 -0.89 -20.46
N VAL A 208 7.28 -2.14 -20.09
CA VAL A 208 7.76 -2.75 -18.84
C VAL A 208 9.28 -2.64 -18.68
N ALA A 209 10.04 -2.89 -19.74
CA ALA A 209 11.49 -2.83 -19.71
C ALA A 209 11.98 -1.40 -19.40
N ALA A 210 11.48 -0.41 -20.15
CA ALA A 210 11.85 0.99 -19.98
C ALA A 210 11.47 1.52 -18.58
N VAL A 211 10.25 1.22 -18.10
CA VAL A 211 9.79 1.63 -16.76
C VAL A 211 10.62 0.98 -15.65
N SER A 212 10.97 -0.31 -15.80
CA SER A 212 11.81 -1.01 -14.82
C SER A 212 13.21 -0.41 -14.75
N GLU A 213 13.81 -0.10 -15.90
CA GLU A 213 15.13 0.54 -15.98
C GLU A 213 15.09 1.96 -15.36
N ALA A 214 14.09 2.77 -15.72
CA ALA A 214 13.92 4.11 -15.17
C ALA A 214 13.75 4.07 -13.65
N PHE A 215 13.03 3.08 -13.13
CA PHE A 215 12.87 2.87 -11.69
C PHE A 215 14.17 2.43 -10.99
N GLU A 216 14.96 1.54 -11.60
CA GLU A 216 16.29 1.19 -11.07
C GLU A 216 17.23 2.40 -11.05
N ASN A 217 17.20 3.23 -12.10
CA ASN A 217 17.98 4.46 -12.15
C ASN A 217 17.53 5.47 -11.10
N PHE A 218 16.22 5.59 -10.84
CA PHE A 218 15.69 6.41 -9.75
C PHE A 218 16.28 5.97 -8.40
N GLN A 219 16.29 4.67 -8.11
CA GLN A 219 16.86 4.16 -6.85
C GLN A 219 18.36 4.45 -6.73
N LEU A 220 19.12 4.27 -7.81
CA LEU A 220 20.55 4.59 -7.84
C LEU A 220 20.82 6.08 -7.60
N LYS A 221 20.00 6.97 -8.19
CA LYS A 221 20.13 8.42 -7.96
C LYS A 221 19.76 8.82 -6.53
N THR A 222 18.72 8.22 -5.97
CA THR A 222 18.17 8.58 -4.66
C THR A 222 18.95 7.98 -3.50
N TYR A 223 19.39 6.72 -3.61
CA TYR A 223 19.99 5.96 -2.51
C TYR A 223 21.42 5.49 -2.81
N GLY A 224 21.94 5.67 -4.02
CA GLY A 224 23.26 5.16 -4.42
C GLY A 224 23.32 3.63 -4.63
N ILE A 225 22.24 2.92 -4.35
CA ILE A 225 22.15 1.45 -4.44
C ILE A 225 20.85 1.01 -5.12
N LYS A 226 20.85 -0.21 -5.66
CA LYS A 226 19.59 -0.88 -6.03
C LYS A 226 18.98 -1.48 -4.76
N ALA A 227 17.99 -0.81 -4.18
CA ALA A 227 17.35 -1.21 -2.93
C ALA A 227 16.37 -2.40 -3.09
N GLN A 228 16.25 -2.96 -4.30
CA GLN A 228 15.39 -4.09 -4.59
C GLN A 228 15.96 -5.38 -4.01
N VAL A 229 15.12 -6.18 -3.35
CA VAL A 229 15.51 -7.53 -2.86
C VAL A 229 15.63 -8.52 -4.02
N HIS A 230 14.82 -8.35 -5.07
CA HIS A 230 14.84 -9.16 -6.27
C HIS A 230 14.91 -8.27 -7.51
N GLY A 231 15.84 -8.58 -8.42
CA GLY A 231 15.86 -7.94 -9.73
C GLY A 231 14.61 -8.30 -10.55
N THR A 232 14.27 -7.45 -11.52
CA THR A 232 13.12 -7.67 -12.40
C THR A 232 13.25 -9.02 -13.13
N PRO A 233 12.30 -9.97 -12.99
CA PRO A 233 12.43 -11.28 -13.60
C PRO A 233 12.54 -11.21 -15.14
N VAL A 234 13.59 -11.83 -15.71
CA VAL A 234 13.88 -11.82 -17.17
C VAL A 234 12.70 -12.28 -18.03
N LYS A 235 11.84 -13.17 -17.51
CA LYS A 235 10.62 -13.64 -18.20
C LYS A 235 9.59 -12.52 -18.48
N LYS A 236 9.58 -11.44 -17.69
CA LYS A 236 8.68 -10.30 -17.90
C LYS A 236 9.21 -9.34 -18.97
N ILE A 237 10.54 -9.28 -19.14
CA ILE A 237 11.21 -8.46 -20.16
C ILE A 237 10.99 -9.05 -21.56
N ARG A 238 10.89 -10.38 -21.68
CA ARG A 238 10.77 -11.12 -22.96
C ARG A 238 9.35 -11.31 -23.49
N ARG A 239 8.31 -10.77 -22.84
CA ARG A 239 6.91 -10.90 -23.29
C ARG A 239 6.47 -9.78 -24.25
N THR A 240 7.40 -8.94 -24.69
CA THR A 240 7.29 -8.05 -25.85
C THR A 240 7.20 -8.84 -27.14
#